data_AF-A0AAX6GWE0-F1
#
_entry.id   AF-A0AAX6GWE0-F1
#
_cell.length_a   1.000
_cell.length_b   1.000
_cell.length_c   1.000
_cell.angle_alpha   90.00
_cell.angle_beta   90.00
_cell.angle_gamma   90.00
#
_symmetry.space_group_name_H-M   'P 1'
#
loop_
_entity.id
_entity.type
_entity.pdbx_description
1 polymer ?
#
loop_
_entity_poly.entity_id
_entity_poly.type
_entity_poly.pdbx_seq_one_letter_code
_entity_poly.pdbx_strand_id
1 'polypeptide(L)'
;MDLISCDVMHMELKPTPLGVYGFNGYHLKGKLDSPRLWSSEHPNLYTLVLTLKDASGKLLDCESCQVGIRRISRAPKQMLVNGRPVVIRGVNRHEHHPRVGKANLEACMIKDLVLMKQHNINAVRNSHYPQHPRWYELCDLFGFYMIDEANIETHGFVDSTHFKHPTLEPCWAGSMLDRVIGMVERDKNHACIIAWSLGNEAGYGPNHSSLAGWVREKDPSRFLHYEGGGSRTSSTDIVCPMYMRVWDIVKIANDPCESRPLILCEYSHAMGNSNGNIHEYWKAIDSTFGLQGGFIWDWVDQGLLKEDKDGKKHWAYGGDFGDTPNDLNFCLNGLIWPDRTPHPALHEVKYVYQPIKVSLMEDKVKIFNAQFFEATNAIEFSWLLCGDGCTLGSGILSIPVIEPQISYDIMLESSPWYSLWKSSVATEIFLTVTAKLQQRKRWVNDGHVLASTQLCLPAKTKTAPHVIDMKNSCTLLSVCDGDSITVSKQNFWEIKINTRTGTIENWKIEGRILTSQDIVPCFWRATDNDKGEAILAFTPDGRLPSLIP
;
A
#
# COMPACT_ATOMS: atom_id res chain seq x y z
N MET A 1 12.90 -32.17 -17.38
CA MET A 1 12.11 -31.71 -18.54
C MET A 1 13.06 -31.59 -19.71
N ASP A 2 12.69 -32.13 -20.86
CA ASP A 2 13.49 -32.02 -22.08
C ASP A 2 13.36 -30.58 -22.62
N LEU A 3 14.37 -29.74 -22.37
CA LEU A 3 14.33 -28.29 -22.62
C LEU A 3 14.09 -27.94 -24.09
N ILE A 4 14.43 -28.84 -25.02
CA ILE A 4 14.33 -28.64 -26.47
C ILE A 4 12.87 -28.73 -26.95
N SER A 5 12.00 -29.44 -26.22
CA SER A 5 10.56 -29.59 -26.55
C SER A 5 9.69 -28.39 -26.16
N CYS A 6 10.29 -27.35 -25.56
CA CYS A 6 9.61 -26.16 -25.04
C CYS A 6 10.07 -24.85 -25.71
N ASP A 7 10.85 -24.92 -26.78
CA ASP A 7 11.30 -23.74 -27.52
C ASP A 7 10.10 -23.03 -28.17
N VAL A 8 9.84 -21.81 -27.73
CA VAL A 8 8.73 -20.98 -28.26
C VAL A 8 9.17 -20.00 -29.34
N MET A 9 10.47 -19.74 -29.45
CA MET A 9 11.05 -18.80 -30.40
C MET A 9 12.56 -19.03 -30.54
N HIS A 10 13.05 -19.13 -31.77
CA HIS A 10 14.48 -18.99 -32.08
C HIS A 10 14.76 -17.56 -32.55
N MET A 11 15.88 -16.99 -32.11
CA MET A 11 16.34 -15.68 -32.58
C MET A 11 17.47 -15.83 -33.58
N GLU A 12 17.44 -15.00 -34.60
CA GLU A 12 18.45 -14.96 -35.66
C GLU A 12 19.37 -13.76 -35.51
N LEU A 13 20.65 -13.95 -35.81
CA LEU A 13 21.60 -12.85 -35.89
C LEU A 13 21.24 -11.92 -37.06
N LYS A 14 21.08 -10.64 -36.76
CA LYS A 14 20.83 -9.59 -37.74
C LYS A 14 22.01 -8.62 -37.78
N PRO A 15 22.30 -8.01 -38.95
CA PRO A 15 23.28 -6.94 -39.05
C PRO A 15 22.92 -5.80 -38.09
N THR A 16 23.91 -5.23 -37.42
CA THR A 16 23.73 -4.07 -36.56
C THR A 16 23.17 -2.92 -37.39
N PRO A 17 22.05 -2.29 -36.99
CA PRO A 17 21.49 -1.16 -37.74
C PRO A 17 22.55 -0.05 -37.87
N LEU A 18 22.78 0.43 -39.10
CA LEU A 18 23.59 1.63 -39.36
C LEU A 18 22.98 2.80 -38.56
N GLY A 19 23.74 3.36 -37.61
CA GLY A 19 23.34 4.56 -36.87
C GLY A 19 23.16 4.41 -35.35
N VAL A 20 23.35 3.22 -34.76
CA VAL A 20 23.45 3.10 -33.29
C VAL A 20 24.87 3.48 -32.86
N TYR A 21 25.11 4.78 -32.63
CA TYR A 21 26.39 5.25 -32.12
C TYR A 21 26.72 4.57 -30.78
N GLY A 22 27.89 3.95 -30.69
CA GLY A 22 28.40 3.34 -29.45
C GLY A 22 28.03 1.87 -29.20
N PHE A 23 27.17 1.23 -30.01
CA PHE A 23 26.92 -0.21 -29.90
C PHE A 23 27.83 -1.03 -30.83
N ASN A 24 28.89 -1.60 -30.25
CA ASN A 24 29.84 -2.48 -30.96
C ASN A 24 29.44 -3.97 -30.87
N GLY A 25 28.15 -4.28 -30.80
CA GLY A 25 27.64 -5.63 -30.52
C GLY A 25 26.88 -6.29 -31.67
N TYR A 26 26.45 -7.52 -31.41
CA TYR A 26 25.58 -8.33 -32.27
C TYR A 26 24.11 -8.13 -31.88
N HIS A 27 23.21 -8.12 -32.87
CA HIS A 27 21.76 -8.02 -32.62
C HIS A 27 21.08 -9.34 -33.00
N LEU A 28 20.43 -9.98 -32.03
CA LEU A 28 19.57 -11.15 -32.26
C LEU A 28 18.11 -10.70 -32.32
N LYS A 29 17.34 -11.21 -33.30
CA LYS A 29 15.92 -10.89 -33.45
C LYS A 29 15.11 -12.17 -33.67
N GLY A 30 14.02 -12.31 -32.92
CA GLY A 30 13.01 -13.36 -33.12
C GLY A 30 11.60 -12.77 -33.13
N LYS A 31 10.61 -13.60 -33.51
CA LYS A 31 9.19 -13.27 -33.42
C LYS A 31 8.49 -14.31 -32.56
N LEU A 32 7.80 -13.85 -31.52
CA LEU A 32 6.95 -14.68 -30.67
C LEU A 32 5.49 -14.38 -31.01
N ASP A 33 4.78 -15.35 -31.58
CA ASP A 33 3.37 -15.22 -31.92
C ASP A 33 2.49 -15.43 -30.68
N SER A 34 1.50 -14.56 -30.49
CA SER A 34 0.56 -14.60 -29.36
C SER A 34 1.22 -14.79 -27.98
N PRO A 35 2.15 -13.90 -27.59
CA PRO A 35 2.88 -14.06 -26.33
C PRO A 35 1.94 -13.98 -25.13
N ARG A 36 2.10 -14.90 -24.18
CA ARG A 36 1.58 -14.71 -22.82
C ARG A 36 2.23 -13.48 -22.20
N LEU A 37 1.45 -12.42 -22.00
CA LEU A 37 1.95 -11.14 -21.51
C LEU A 37 2.20 -11.17 -20.00
N TRP A 38 3.22 -10.45 -19.55
CA TRP A 38 3.52 -10.22 -18.15
C TRP A 38 2.73 -9.02 -17.62
N SER A 39 2.15 -9.16 -16.42
CA SER A 39 1.57 -8.11 -15.59
C SER A 39 1.68 -8.52 -14.11
N SER A 40 1.30 -7.63 -13.18
CA SER A 40 1.26 -7.99 -11.75
C SER A 40 0.18 -9.02 -11.41
N GLU A 41 -0.84 -9.15 -12.26
CA GLU A 41 -1.91 -10.15 -12.16
C GLU A 41 -1.49 -11.47 -12.82
N HIS A 42 -0.81 -11.39 -13.97
CA HIS A 42 -0.32 -12.53 -14.75
C HIS A 42 1.21 -12.45 -14.92
N PRO A 43 2.01 -12.92 -13.95
CA PRO A 43 3.48 -12.87 -14.03
C PRO A 43 4.05 -13.95 -14.96
N ASN A 44 3.64 -13.95 -16.23
CA ASN A 44 4.14 -14.87 -17.24
C ASN A 44 5.60 -14.54 -17.59
N LEU A 45 6.48 -15.51 -17.42
CA LEU A 45 7.92 -15.38 -17.72
C LEU A 45 8.35 -16.43 -18.73
N TYR A 46 9.28 -16.03 -19.58
CA TYR A 46 10.05 -16.89 -20.48
C TYR A 46 11.49 -16.93 -20.00
N THR A 47 12.25 -17.94 -20.40
CA THR A 47 13.70 -17.97 -20.19
C THR A 47 14.39 -17.66 -21.50
N LEU A 48 15.17 -16.58 -21.52
CA LEU A 48 16.07 -16.26 -22.61
C LEU A 48 17.40 -16.94 -22.35
N VAL A 49 17.88 -17.75 -23.30
CA VAL A 49 19.19 -18.40 -23.24
C VAL A 49 20.05 -17.88 -24.38
N LEU A 50 21.23 -17.36 -24.05
CA LEU A 50 22.23 -16.88 -24.99
C LEU A 50 23.43 -17.83 -24.96
N THR A 51 23.79 -18.39 -26.11
CA THR A 51 24.96 -19.28 -26.23
C THR A 51 26.01 -18.64 -27.12
N LEU A 52 27.24 -18.55 -26.62
CA LEU A 52 28.40 -18.12 -27.38
C LEU A 52 29.15 -19.36 -27.86
N LYS A 53 29.40 -19.44 -29.16
CA LYS A 53 30.15 -20.54 -29.78
C LYS A 53 31.34 -19.99 -30.57
N ASP A 54 32.43 -20.74 -30.62
CA ASP A 54 33.55 -20.42 -31.50
C ASP A 54 33.27 -20.78 -32.96
N ALA A 55 34.22 -20.49 -33.85
CA ALA A 55 34.10 -20.77 -35.28
C ALA A 55 33.99 -22.27 -35.63
N SER A 56 34.38 -23.18 -34.73
CA SER A 56 34.21 -24.62 -34.88
C SER A 56 32.84 -25.13 -34.43
N GLY A 57 32.01 -24.24 -33.87
CA GLY A 57 30.71 -24.57 -33.28
C GLY A 57 30.80 -25.06 -31.83
N LYS A 58 31.98 -25.02 -31.21
CA LYS A 58 32.16 -25.39 -29.79
C LYS A 58 31.55 -24.32 -28.89
N LEU A 59 30.77 -24.74 -27.90
CA LEU A 59 30.24 -23.86 -26.86
C LEU A 59 31.39 -23.26 -26.03
N LEU A 60 31.45 -21.94 -25.96
CA LEU A 60 32.37 -21.18 -25.13
C LEU A 60 31.71 -20.70 -23.84
N ASP A 61 30.49 -20.20 -23.95
CA ASP A 61 29.76 -19.61 -22.82
C ASP A 61 28.24 -19.72 -23.02
N CYS A 62 27.50 -19.68 -21.91
CA CYS A 62 26.05 -19.71 -21.90
C CYS A 62 25.48 -18.89 -20.74
N GLU A 63 24.67 -17.89 -21.06
CA GLU A 63 23.99 -17.03 -20.11
C GLU A 63 22.48 -17.18 -20.23
N SER A 64 21.75 -16.91 -19.14
CA SER A 64 20.28 -16.92 -19.18
C SER A 64 19.64 -15.91 -18.24
N CYS A 65 18.46 -15.43 -18.61
CA CYS A 65 17.65 -14.58 -17.76
C CYS A 65 16.15 -14.84 -17.96
N GLN A 66 15.35 -14.47 -16.96
CA GLN A 66 13.90 -14.45 -17.10
C GLN A 66 13.47 -13.20 -17.86
N VAL A 67 12.47 -13.34 -18.74
CA VAL A 67 11.93 -12.26 -19.57
C VAL A 67 10.40 -12.26 -19.48
N GLY A 68 9.84 -11.15 -19.01
CA GLY A 68 8.40 -10.89 -19.06
C GLY A 68 8.04 -10.02 -20.26
N ILE A 69 7.22 -10.55 -21.17
CA ILE A 69 6.78 -9.79 -22.35
C ILE A 69 5.67 -8.83 -21.94
N ARG A 70 5.95 -7.53 -21.91
CA ARG A 70 4.95 -6.48 -21.65
C ARG A 70 5.24 -5.26 -22.50
N ARG A 71 4.28 -4.33 -22.53
CA ARG A 71 4.47 -2.97 -23.02
C ARG A 71 4.09 -1.95 -21.95
N ILE A 72 5.00 -1.03 -21.65
CA ILE A 72 4.68 0.19 -20.93
C ILE A 72 4.51 1.31 -21.95
N SER A 73 3.43 2.07 -21.86
CA SER A 73 3.14 3.14 -22.82
C SER A 73 2.44 4.33 -22.17
N ARG A 74 2.59 5.49 -22.81
CA ARG A 74 2.01 6.76 -22.39
C ARG A 74 0.68 7.00 -23.11
N ALA A 75 -0.30 7.50 -22.36
CA ALA A 75 -1.53 8.10 -22.86
C ALA A 75 -1.83 9.38 -22.05
N PRO A 76 -2.72 10.28 -22.53
CA PRO A 76 -3.08 11.48 -21.78
C PRO A 76 -3.52 11.14 -20.35
N LYS A 77 -2.83 11.70 -19.37
CA LYS A 77 -2.98 11.47 -17.92
C LYS A 77 -2.86 10.00 -17.49
N GLN A 78 -2.31 9.12 -18.31
CA GLN A 78 -2.28 7.69 -18.01
C GLN A 78 -0.95 7.01 -18.37
N MET A 79 -0.42 6.25 -17.41
CA MET A 79 0.54 5.18 -17.64
C MET A 79 -0.22 3.89 -17.92
N LEU A 80 0.13 3.24 -19.03
CA LEU A 80 -0.51 1.99 -19.45
C LEU A 80 0.46 0.83 -19.36
N VAL A 81 -0.03 -0.31 -18.86
CA VAL A 81 0.61 -1.62 -18.97
C VAL A 81 -0.22 -2.47 -19.92
N ASN A 82 0.38 -2.97 -21.00
CA ASN A 82 -0.30 -3.76 -22.03
C ASN A 82 -1.58 -3.09 -22.56
N GLY A 83 -1.57 -1.75 -22.67
CA GLY A 83 -2.70 -0.94 -23.12
C GLY A 83 -3.78 -0.68 -22.07
N ARG A 84 -3.58 -1.06 -20.80
CA ARG A 84 -4.54 -0.84 -19.70
C ARG A 84 -4.01 0.15 -18.66
N PRO A 85 -4.82 1.08 -18.15
CA PRO A 85 -4.41 2.09 -17.17
C PRO A 85 -4.41 1.50 -15.74
N VAL A 86 -3.45 0.62 -15.46
CA VAL A 86 -3.37 -0.07 -14.17
C VAL A 86 -3.28 0.92 -13.00
N VAL A 87 -3.91 0.58 -11.88
CA VAL A 87 -3.85 1.38 -10.64
C VAL A 87 -2.76 0.82 -9.73
N ILE A 88 -1.87 1.70 -9.26
CA ILE A 88 -0.75 1.39 -8.38
C ILE A 88 -1.25 1.30 -6.93
N ARG A 89 -1.26 0.07 -6.42
CA ARG A 89 -1.54 -0.29 -5.03
C ARG A 89 -0.20 -0.58 -4.38
N GLY A 90 0.56 0.49 -4.11
CA GLY A 90 1.99 0.42 -3.82
C GLY A 90 2.35 0.61 -2.36
N VAL A 91 3.56 0.20 -2.01
CA VAL A 91 4.21 0.53 -0.73
C VAL A 91 5.70 0.82 -0.96
N ASN A 92 6.26 1.77 -0.23
CA ASN A 92 7.71 1.99 -0.15
C ASN A 92 8.32 0.89 0.72
N ARG A 93 9.49 0.38 0.34
CA ARG A 93 10.16 -0.69 1.09
C ARG A 93 11.64 -0.41 1.23
N HIS A 94 12.08 -0.22 2.47
CA HIS A 94 13.49 -0.33 2.82
C HIS A 94 13.94 -1.79 3.00
N GLU A 95 15.20 -2.05 2.66
CA GLU A 95 15.88 -3.29 3.01
C GLU A 95 16.25 -3.30 4.49
N HIS A 96 15.42 -3.92 5.33
CA HIS A 96 15.63 -3.95 6.78
C HIS A 96 15.34 -5.30 7.41
N HIS A 97 16.26 -5.74 8.27
CA HIS A 97 16.12 -6.90 9.13
C HIS A 97 16.49 -6.55 10.58
N PRO A 98 15.64 -6.88 11.58
CA PRO A 98 15.84 -6.43 12.96
C PRO A 98 17.12 -6.94 13.63
N ARG A 99 17.77 -7.99 13.08
CA ARG A 99 19.00 -8.57 13.66
C ARG A 99 20.27 -8.35 12.84
N VAL A 100 20.14 -8.13 11.53
CA VAL A 100 21.30 -8.02 10.63
C VAL A 100 21.33 -6.67 9.90
N GLY A 101 20.51 -5.72 10.36
CA GLY A 101 20.40 -4.37 9.79
C GLY A 101 19.97 -4.43 8.33
N LYS A 102 20.80 -3.88 7.45
CA LYS A 102 20.52 -3.76 6.01
C LYS A 102 20.92 -5.00 5.19
N ALA A 103 21.46 -6.05 5.81
CA ALA A 103 21.74 -7.30 5.11
C ALA A 103 20.45 -8.07 4.81
N ASN A 104 20.21 -8.38 3.54
CA ASN A 104 18.96 -9.01 3.12
C ASN A 104 19.05 -10.52 3.06
N LEU A 105 17.98 -11.17 3.51
CA LEU A 105 17.78 -12.61 3.41
C LEU A 105 16.66 -12.88 2.42
N GLU A 106 16.86 -13.79 1.46
CA GLU A 106 15.84 -14.15 0.48
C GLU A 106 14.52 -14.59 1.14
N ALA A 107 14.60 -15.32 2.25
CA ALA A 107 13.41 -15.72 3.01
C ALA A 107 12.58 -14.51 3.50
N CYS A 108 13.23 -13.41 3.87
CA CYS A 108 12.54 -12.17 4.26
C CYS A 108 11.92 -11.48 3.05
N MET A 109 12.62 -11.43 1.90
CA MET A 109 12.06 -10.91 0.66
C MET A 109 10.79 -11.67 0.24
N ILE A 110 10.83 -13.01 0.30
CA ILE A 110 9.67 -13.87 -0.01
C ILE A 110 8.54 -13.62 1.00
N LYS A 111 8.85 -13.52 2.29
CA LYS A 111 7.84 -13.22 3.33
C LYS A 111 7.17 -11.87 3.07
N ASP A 112 7.95 -10.84 2.73
CA ASP A 112 7.45 -9.51 2.38
C ASP A 112 6.50 -9.59 1.17
N LEU A 113 6.93 -10.20 0.06
CA LEU A 113 6.12 -10.33 -1.18
C LEU A 113 4.82 -11.12 -0.96
N VAL A 114 4.87 -12.20 -0.16
CA VAL A 114 3.71 -13.00 0.19
C VAL A 114 2.71 -12.16 0.99
N LEU A 115 3.17 -11.47 2.04
CA LEU A 115 2.30 -10.64 2.87
C LEU A 115 1.71 -9.48 2.06
N MET A 116 2.50 -8.83 1.21
CA MET A 116 2.04 -7.78 0.30
C MET A 116 0.90 -8.27 -0.60
N LYS A 117 1.06 -9.42 -1.28
CA LYS A 117 0.00 -10.00 -2.12
C LYS A 117 -1.25 -10.36 -1.33
N GLN A 118 -1.10 -10.91 -0.13
CA GLN A 118 -2.22 -11.26 0.77
C GLN A 118 -3.01 -10.04 1.26
N HIS A 119 -2.43 -8.84 1.14
CA HIS A 119 -3.03 -7.56 1.48
C HIS A 119 -3.27 -6.68 0.24
N ASN A 120 -3.44 -7.30 -0.92
CA ASN A 120 -3.84 -6.66 -2.18
C ASN A 120 -2.83 -5.62 -2.75
N ILE A 121 -1.60 -5.59 -2.26
CA ILE A 121 -0.51 -4.75 -2.78
C ILE A 121 -0.02 -5.34 -4.11
N ASN A 122 0.14 -4.50 -5.13
CA ASN A 122 0.58 -4.90 -6.47
C ASN A 122 1.85 -4.20 -6.94
N ALA A 123 2.39 -3.25 -6.16
CA ALA A 123 3.56 -2.49 -6.52
C ALA A 123 4.48 -2.19 -5.34
N VAL A 124 5.76 -1.97 -5.63
CA VAL A 124 6.78 -1.56 -4.65
C VAL A 124 7.64 -0.43 -5.20
N ARG A 125 8.02 0.53 -4.37
CA ARG A 125 9.06 1.51 -4.67
C ARG A 125 10.30 1.16 -3.86
N ASN A 126 11.44 1.09 -4.54
CA ASN A 126 12.73 0.78 -3.93
C ASN A 126 13.30 2.00 -3.20
N SER A 127 12.71 2.39 -2.07
CA SER A 127 13.15 3.53 -1.28
C SER A 127 14.51 3.27 -0.60
N HIS A 128 15.58 4.05 -0.83
CA HIS A 128 15.81 5.03 -1.91
C HIS A 128 17.10 4.69 -2.66
N TYR A 129 17.18 3.45 -3.12
CA TYR A 129 18.38 2.89 -3.75
C TYR A 129 18.06 1.59 -4.49
N PRO A 130 18.89 1.19 -5.48
CA PRO A 130 18.75 -0.10 -6.12
C PRO A 130 18.95 -1.20 -5.08
N GLN A 131 18.02 -2.15 -5.04
CA GLN A 131 18.01 -3.18 -4.01
C GLN A 131 18.86 -4.39 -4.39
N HIS A 132 18.90 -5.39 -3.52
CA HIS A 132 19.59 -6.64 -3.80
C HIS A 132 19.06 -7.30 -5.10
N PRO A 133 19.91 -7.76 -6.04
CA PRO A 133 19.48 -8.28 -7.35
C PRO A 133 18.37 -9.35 -7.31
N ARG A 134 18.43 -10.22 -6.29
CA ARG A 134 17.41 -11.25 -6.05
C ARG A 134 15.98 -10.69 -5.86
N TRP A 135 15.85 -9.47 -5.36
CA TRP A 135 14.54 -8.79 -5.18
C TRP A 135 13.78 -8.65 -6.50
N TYR A 136 14.47 -8.23 -7.56
CA TYR A 136 13.87 -8.00 -8.88
C TYR A 136 13.38 -9.30 -9.52
N GLU A 137 14.19 -10.37 -9.43
CA GLU A 137 13.80 -11.71 -9.90
C GLU A 137 12.55 -12.22 -9.18
N LEU A 138 12.46 -11.98 -7.86
CA LEU A 138 11.28 -12.35 -7.08
C LEU A 138 10.07 -11.47 -7.42
N CYS A 139 10.24 -10.17 -7.65
CA CYS A 139 9.17 -9.29 -8.10
C CYS A 139 8.64 -9.66 -9.50
N ASP A 140 9.52 -10.06 -10.42
CA ASP A 140 9.15 -10.63 -11.72
C ASP A 140 8.29 -11.89 -11.54
N LEU A 141 8.71 -12.79 -10.64
CA LEU A 141 8.09 -14.09 -10.40
C LEU A 141 6.75 -14.01 -9.64
N PHE A 142 6.65 -13.13 -8.66
CA PHE A 142 5.44 -12.92 -7.86
C PHE A 142 4.47 -11.92 -8.52
N GLY A 143 4.95 -11.13 -9.49
CA GLY A 143 4.18 -10.15 -10.23
C GLY A 143 3.98 -8.86 -9.46
N PHE A 144 5.01 -8.04 -9.32
CA PHE A 144 4.90 -6.70 -8.75
C PHE A 144 5.33 -5.66 -9.76
N TYR A 145 4.60 -4.55 -9.85
CA TYR A 145 5.12 -3.36 -10.51
C TYR A 145 6.17 -2.70 -9.60
N MET A 146 7.20 -2.14 -10.19
CA MET A 146 8.32 -1.58 -9.44
C MET A 146 8.73 -0.22 -10.00
N ILE A 147 8.96 0.72 -9.08
CA ILE A 147 9.81 1.89 -9.34
C ILE A 147 11.18 1.56 -8.76
N ASP A 148 12.17 1.47 -9.66
CA ASP A 148 13.56 1.28 -9.25
C ASP A 148 14.26 2.62 -9.17
N GLU A 149 14.96 2.89 -8.08
CA GLU A 149 15.40 4.23 -7.71
C GLU A 149 16.91 4.32 -7.53
N ALA A 150 17.54 5.30 -8.17
CA ALA A 150 18.96 5.51 -8.03
C ALA A 150 19.30 5.92 -6.60
N ASN A 151 20.45 5.47 -6.10
CA ASN A 151 20.92 5.77 -4.75
C ASN A 151 21.44 7.21 -4.67
N ILE A 152 20.55 8.19 -4.78
CA ILE A 152 20.85 9.62 -4.79
C ILE A 152 19.86 10.30 -3.87
N GLU A 153 20.32 10.66 -2.68
CA GLU A 153 19.56 11.46 -1.74
C GLU A 153 20.52 12.44 -1.06
N THR A 154 20.15 13.72 -1.04
CA THR A 154 20.97 14.78 -0.45
C THR A 154 20.11 15.70 0.41
N HIS A 155 19.15 15.12 1.14
CA HIS A 155 18.15 15.84 1.93
C HIS A 155 18.79 16.91 2.83
N GLY A 156 19.88 16.59 3.52
CA GLY A 156 20.59 17.55 4.39
C GLY A 156 21.14 18.82 3.72
N PHE A 157 21.11 18.93 2.38
CA PHE A 157 21.45 20.14 1.65
C PHE A 157 20.27 21.07 1.37
N VAL A 158 19.02 20.62 1.57
CA VAL A 158 17.80 21.43 1.32
C VAL A 158 17.83 22.72 2.15
N ASP A 159 18.17 22.61 3.43
CA ASP A 159 18.26 23.75 4.35
C ASP A 159 19.68 24.36 4.46
N SER A 160 20.63 23.89 3.65
CA SER A 160 22.01 24.37 3.73
C SER A 160 22.13 25.77 3.14
N THR A 161 22.58 26.73 3.96
CA THR A 161 22.91 28.09 3.52
C THR A 161 24.39 28.27 3.17
N HIS A 162 25.23 27.29 3.52
CA HIS A 162 26.69 27.37 3.40
C HIS A 162 27.23 26.67 2.14
N PHE A 163 26.53 25.65 1.66
CA PHE A 163 26.94 24.88 0.48
C PHE A 163 25.87 24.97 -0.58
N LYS A 164 26.28 25.07 -1.85
CA LYS A 164 25.32 24.90 -2.95
C LYS A 164 24.89 23.45 -3.01
N HIS A 165 23.63 23.25 -3.35
CA HIS A 165 23.04 21.92 -3.48
C HIS A 165 23.83 21.10 -4.54
N PRO A 166 24.22 19.84 -4.28
CA PRO A 166 25.03 19.03 -5.19
C PRO A 166 24.46 18.94 -6.62
N THR A 167 23.14 19.05 -6.74
CA THR A 167 22.41 18.94 -8.01
C THR A 167 22.49 20.21 -8.88
N LEU A 168 23.02 21.30 -8.32
CA LEU A 168 23.35 22.55 -9.01
C LEU A 168 24.84 22.68 -9.35
N GLU A 169 25.68 21.79 -8.84
CA GLU A 169 27.14 21.88 -8.94
C GLU A 169 27.68 20.88 -9.99
N PRO A 170 28.31 21.34 -11.09
CA PRO A 170 28.77 20.45 -12.17
C PRO A 170 29.79 19.40 -11.73
N CYS A 171 30.55 19.65 -10.66
CA CYS A 171 31.52 18.69 -10.15
C CYS A 171 30.87 17.38 -9.64
N TRP A 172 29.58 17.41 -9.27
CA TRP A 172 28.83 16.22 -8.85
C TRP A 172 28.15 15.48 -10.01
N ALA A 173 28.11 16.07 -11.22
CA ALA A 173 27.37 15.51 -12.35
C ALA A 173 27.84 14.08 -12.70
N GLY A 174 29.16 13.84 -12.71
CA GLY A 174 29.73 12.51 -12.99
C GLY A 174 29.30 11.46 -11.96
N SER A 175 29.38 11.78 -10.67
CA SER A 175 29.01 10.86 -9.58
C SER A 175 27.51 10.55 -9.53
N MET A 176 26.66 11.54 -9.83
CA MET A 176 25.22 11.31 -9.95
C MET A 176 24.89 10.46 -11.17
N LEU A 177 25.54 10.73 -12.30
CA LEU A 177 25.32 9.97 -13.53
C LEU A 177 25.76 8.51 -13.37
N ASP A 178 26.90 8.24 -12.74
CA ASP A 178 27.38 6.88 -12.47
C ASP A 178 26.34 6.03 -11.71
N ARG A 179 25.70 6.60 -10.67
CA ARG A 179 24.67 5.93 -9.88
C ARG A 179 23.43 5.56 -10.69
N VAL A 180 23.02 6.43 -11.62
CA VAL A 180 21.90 6.16 -12.54
C VAL A 180 22.28 5.13 -13.59
N ILE A 181 23.48 5.25 -14.19
CA ILE A 181 24.00 4.30 -15.18
C ILE A 181 24.08 2.91 -14.55
N GLY A 182 24.68 2.79 -13.36
CA GLY A 182 24.84 1.53 -12.67
C GLY A 182 23.52 0.81 -12.42
N MET A 183 22.48 1.53 -11.97
CA MET A 183 21.13 0.99 -11.79
C MET A 183 20.54 0.51 -13.12
N VAL A 184 20.43 1.40 -14.11
CA VAL A 184 19.75 1.09 -15.37
C VAL A 184 20.46 -0.04 -16.11
N GLU A 185 21.80 -0.01 -16.18
CA GLU A 185 22.55 -1.04 -16.91
C GLU A 185 22.42 -2.42 -16.25
N ARG A 186 22.35 -2.48 -14.91
CA ARG A 186 22.17 -3.72 -14.16
C ARG A 186 20.76 -4.28 -14.34
N ASP A 187 19.73 -3.43 -14.23
CA ASP A 187 18.37 -3.90 -13.96
C ASP A 187 17.41 -3.82 -15.16
N LYS A 188 17.83 -3.25 -16.31
CA LYS A 188 16.99 -3.01 -17.51
C LYS A 188 16.25 -4.22 -18.10
N ASN A 189 16.64 -5.45 -17.75
CA ASN A 189 16.01 -6.66 -18.24
C ASN A 189 14.80 -7.12 -17.40
N HIS A 190 14.61 -6.57 -16.20
CA HIS A 190 13.53 -6.99 -15.30
C HIS A 190 12.16 -6.48 -15.74
N ALA A 191 11.18 -7.39 -15.67
CA ALA A 191 9.83 -7.12 -16.12
C ALA A 191 9.00 -6.30 -15.12
N CYS A 192 9.35 -6.35 -13.85
CA CYS A 192 8.70 -5.64 -12.77
C CYS A 192 8.87 -4.12 -12.89
N ILE A 193 10.00 -3.64 -13.42
CA ILE A 193 10.35 -2.22 -13.44
C ILE A 193 9.50 -1.47 -14.47
N ILE A 194 8.60 -0.62 -14.00
CA ILE A 194 7.72 0.20 -14.85
C ILE A 194 8.21 1.64 -15.00
N ALA A 195 9.02 2.11 -14.05
CA ALA A 195 9.65 3.43 -14.09
C ALA A 195 11.03 3.41 -13.43
N TRP A 196 11.90 4.30 -13.92
CA TRP A 196 13.18 4.64 -13.32
C TRP A 196 13.04 5.91 -12.50
N SER A 197 13.45 5.87 -11.23
CA SER A 197 13.52 7.05 -10.37
C SER A 197 14.93 7.60 -10.29
N LEU A 198 15.06 8.92 -10.42
CA LEU A 198 16.36 9.61 -10.42
C LEU A 198 16.98 9.77 -9.02
N GLY A 199 16.27 9.37 -7.98
CA GLY A 199 16.65 9.53 -6.58
C GLY A 199 15.49 10.06 -5.75
N ASN A 200 15.81 10.51 -4.55
CA ASN A 200 14.86 11.02 -3.57
C ASN A 200 15.39 12.32 -2.94
N GLU A 201 14.49 13.26 -2.62
CA GLU A 201 14.78 14.45 -1.80
C GLU A 201 16.15 15.12 -2.03
N ALA A 202 16.54 15.27 -3.30
CA ALA A 202 17.81 15.86 -3.73
C ALA A 202 17.59 17.21 -4.44
N GLY A 203 16.55 17.95 -4.05
CA GLY A 203 16.19 19.22 -4.68
C GLY A 203 15.97 19.08 -6.19
N TYR A 204 16.34 20.08 -6.98
CA TYR A 204 16.30 20.00 -8.45
C TYR A 204 17.36 20.89 -9.08
N GLY A 205 17.96 20.45 -10.19
CA GLY A 205 19.02 21.19 -10.84
C GLY A 205 19.47 20.59 -12.18
N PRO A 206 20.42 21.24 -12.89
CA PRO A 206 20.90 20.80 -14.20
C PRO A 206 21.38 19.34 -14.21
N ASN A 207 21.97 18.86 -13.11
CA ASN A 207 22.44 17.49 -13.03
C ASN A 207 21.27 16.51 -13.22
N HIS A 208 20.11 16.73 -12.59
CA HIS A 208 18.91 15.90 -12.81
C HIS A 208 18.41 15.92 -14.25
N SER A 209 18.42 17.09 -14.90
CA SER A 209 18.07 17.20 -16.31
C SER A 209 18.98 16.35 -17.20
N SER A 210 20.27 16.29 -16.88
CA SER A 210 21.24 15.41 -17.58
C SER A 210 20.97 13.92 -17.33
N LEU A 211 20.67 13.53 -16.08
CA LEU A 211 20.28 12.14 -15.77
C LEU A 211 19.03 11.73 -16.55
N ALA A 212 18.00 12.58 -16.52
CA ALA A 212 16.74 12.38 -17.24
C ALA A 212 16.96 12.20 -18.75
N GLY A 213 17.81 13.05 -19.34
CA GLY A 213 18.18 12.96 -20.75
C GLY A 213 18.83 11.63 -21.08
N TRP A 214 19.81 11.20 -20.28
CA TRP A 214 20.51 9.93 -20.48
C TRP A 214 19.57 8.72 -20.37
N VAL A 215 18.70 8.67 -19.35
CA VAL A 215 17.75 7.55 -19.18
C VAL A 215 16.77 7.47 -20.35
N ARG A 216 16.24 8.62 -20.80
CA ARG A 216 15.29 8.65 -21.93
C ARG A 216 15.91 8.20 -23.25
N GLU A 217 17.19 8.49 -23.47
CA GLU A 217 17.93 7.98 -24.63
C GLU A 217 18.24 6.49 -24.49
N LYS A 218 18.69 6.07 -23.30
CA LYS A 218 19.13 4.70 -23.05
C LYS A 218 18.00 3.69 -23.04
N ASP A 219 16.90 4.00 -22.36
CA ASP A 219 15.76 3.10 -22.19
C ASP A 219 14.42 3.87 -22.33
N PRO A 220 13.94 4.05 -23.57
CA PRO A 220 12.63 4.66 -23.81
C PRO A 220 11.45 3.73 -23.49
N SER A 221 11.70 2.49 -23.03
CA SER A 221 10.64 1.50 -22.79
C SER A 221 9.90 1.68 -21.44
N ARG A 222 10.38 2.58 -20.57
CA ARG A 222 9.85 2.82 -19.22
C ARG A 222 9.54 4.31 -18.98
N PHE A 223 8.81 4.60 -17.92
CA PHE A 223 8.59 5.98 -17.46
C PHE A 223 9.79 6.49 -16.67
N LEU A 224 9.97 7.81 -16.65
CA LEU A 224 10.87 8.48 -15.73
C LEU A 224 10.08 9.04 -14.53
N HIS A 225 10.63 8.90 -13.33
CA HIS A 225 10.07 9.35 -12.07
C HIS A 225 11.10 10.22 -11.34
N TYR A 226 10.68 11.38 -10.82
CA TYR A 226 11.48 12.15 -9.87
C TYR A 226 10.59 13.19 -9.18
N GLU A 227 10.53 13.12 -7.85
CA GLU A 227 9.72 14.03 -7.04
C GLU A 227 10.38 15.42 -6.94
N GLY A 228 11.69 15.48 -6.74
CA GLY A 228 12.35 16.73 -6.36
C GLY A 228 12.10 17.91 -7.33
N GLY A 229 11.93 19.11 -6.76
CA GLY A 229 11.59 20.31 -7.50
C GLY A 229 10.09 20.53 -7.71
N GLY A 230 9.26 20.06 -6.76
CA GLY A 230 7.81 20.26 -6.77
C GLY A 230 7.03 19.23 -7.58
N SER A 231 7.62 18.05 -7.78
CA SER A 231 7.00 16.82 -8.31
C SER A 231 6.39 16.91 -9.71
N ARG A 232 6.69 18.00 -10.44
CA ARG A 232 6.12 18.33 -11.76
C ARG A 232 7.16 18.87 -12.75
N THR A 233 8.45 18.73 -12.46
CA THR A 233 9.55 19.20 -13.33
C THR A 233 9.57 18.49 -14.69
N SER A 234 10.41 18.94 -15.63
CA SER A 234 10.61 18.27 -16.93
C SER A 234 11.40 16.95 -16.83
N SER A 235 11.95 16.64 -15.65
CA SER A 235 12.71 15.42 -15.38
C SER A 235 11.84 14.28 -14.81
N THR A 236 10.52 14.41 -14.89
CA THR A 236 9.57 13.35 -14.53
C THR A 236 8.45 13.24 -15.56
N ASP A 237 8.09 12.00 -15.90
CA ASP A 237 6.96 11.66 -16.79
C ASP A 237 5.68 11.37 -15.99
N ILE A 238 5.77 11.39 -14.64
CA ILE A 238 4.69 11.14 -13.68
C ILE A 238 4.64 12.35 -12.73
N VAL A 239 3.46 12.89 -12.45
CA VAL A 239 3.31 13.80 -11.31
C VAL A 239 3.35 12.96 -10.05
N CYS A 240 4.44 13.06 -9.29
CA CYS A 240 4.73 12.10 -8.24
C CYS A 240 5.03 12.75 -6.89
N PRO A 241 4.06 13.49 -6.31
CA PRO A 241 4.28 14.16 -5.04
C PRO A 241 4.36 13.16 -3.87
N MET A 242 5.02 13.61 -2.81
CA MET A 242 5.00 12.99 -1.49
C MET A 242 4.00 13.71 -0.58
N TYR A 243 3.23 12.96 0.20
CA TYR A 243 2.31 13.42 1.27
C TYR A 243 1.23 14.45 0.89
N MET A 244 1.08 14.75 -0.40
CA MET A 244 0.13 15.72 -0.91
C MET A 244 -1.32 15.31 -0.64
N ARG A 245 -2.09 16.26 -0.10
CA ARG A 245 -3.46 16.03 0.38
C ARG A 245 -4.43 15.75 -0.77
N VAL A 246 -5.52 15.06 -0.44
CA VAL A 246 -6.54 14.58 -1.40
C VAL A 246 -7.07 15.69 -2.31
N TRP A 247 -7.38 16.87 -1.77
CA TRP A 247 -7.92 17.96 -2.59
C TRP A 247 -6.89 18.54 -3.57
N ASP A 248 -5.60 18.52 -3.23
CA ASP A 248 -4.54 19.04 -4.08
C ASP A 248 -4.23 18.07 -5.23
N ILE A 249 -4.19 16.76 -4.97
CA ILE A 249 -4.04 15.77 -6.05
C ILE A 249 -5.24 15.79 -7.00
N VAL A 250 -6.46 15.97 -6.49
CA VAL A 250 -7.67 16.10 -7.32
C VAL A 250 -7.62 17.39 -8.14
N LYS A 251 -7.16 18.50 -7.56
CA LYS A 251 -6.97 19.76 -8.27
C LYS A 251 -5.97 19.62 -9.41
N ILE A 252 -4.83 18.97 -9.19
CA ILE A 252 -3.83 18.72 -10.24
C ILE A 252 -4.36 17.76 -11.31
N ALA A 253 -5.05 16.68 -10.91
CA ALA A 253 -5.63 15.74 -11.86
C ALA A 253 -6.66 16.39 -12.79
N ASN A 254 -7.42 17.37 -12.28
CA ASN A 254 -8.39 18.15 -13.06
C ASN A 254 -7.78 19.33 -13.85
N ASP A 255 -6.49 19.63 -13.66
CA ASP A 255 -5.81 20.69 -14.42
C ASP A 255 -5.69 20.27 -15.90
N PRO A 256 -6.31 21.00 -16.85
CA PRO A 256 -6.23 20.67 -18.27
C PRO A 256 -4.83 20.87 -18.86
N CYS A 257 -3.96 21.63 -18.21
CA CYS A 257 -2.58 21.84 -18.63
C CYS A 257 -1.64 20.70 -18.17
N GLU A 258 -2.10 19.84 -17.27
CA GLU A 258 -1.34 18.67 -16.82
C GLU A 258 -1.71 17.44 -17.64
N SER A 259 -0.77 16.93 -18.44
CA SER A 259 -0.98 15.79 -19.33
C SER A 259 -0.42 14.47 -18.78
N ARG A 260 0.31 14.51 -17.66
CA ARG A 260 0.91 13.33 -17.03
C ARG A 260 -0.04 12.66 -16.05
N PRO A 261 0.07 11.33 -15.83
CA PRO A 261 -0.61 10.67 -14.72
C PRO A 261 -0.07 11.17 -13.38
N LEU A 262 -0.89 11.09 -12.33
CA LEU A 262 -0.47 11.35 -10.96
C LEU A 262 -0.42 10.03 -10.18
N ILE A 263 0.77 9.70 -9.65
CA ILE A 263 1.01 8.54 -8.80
C ILE A 263 1.87 9.03 -7.64
N LEU A 264 1.32 9.05 -6.42
CA LEU A 264 2.03 9.52 -5.22
C LEU A 264 3.25 8.64 -4.95
N CYS A 265 4.46 9.22 -4.90
CA CYS A 265 5.66 8.45 -4.56
C CYS A 265 5.65 8.05 -3.08
N GLU A 266 5.00 8.85 -2.23
CA GLU A 266 4.79 8.61 -0.80
C GLU A 266 3.43 9.19 -0.39
N TYR A 267 2.62 8.44 0.35
CA TYR A 267 1.39 8.94 0.97
C TYR A 267 1.02 8.08 2.17
N SER A 268 0.06 8.55 2.99
CA SER A 268 -0.44 7.80 4.15
C SER A 268 0.67 7.29 5.07
N HIS A 269 1.46 8.22 5.62
CA HIS A 269 2.57 7.91 6.54
C HIS A 269 2.11 7.02 7.72
N ALA A 270 2.66 5.82 7.84
CA ALA A 270 2.17 4.73 8.70
C ALA A 270 2.89 4.63 10.06
N MET A 271 3.49 5.73 10.53
CA MET A 271 4.17 5.80 11.83
C MET A 271 3.22 5.59 13.01
N GLY A 272 3.48 4.53 13.77
CA GLY A 272 2.70 4.18 14.96
C GLY A 272 1.21 3.91 14.65
N ASN A 273 0.31 4.55 15.40
CA ASN A 273 -1.13 4.46 15.16
C ASN A 273 -1.59 5.53 14.16
N SER A 274 -1.61 5.19 12.87
CA SER A 274 -1.80 6.14 11.77
C SER A 274 -2.77 5.63 10.66
N ASN A 275 -2.55 6.06 9.41
CA ASN A 275 -3.34 5.76 8.20
C ASN A 275 -4.81 6.19 8.26
N GLY A 276 -5.14 7.11 9.17
CA GLY A 276 -6.43 7.79 9.18
C GLY A 276 -6.72 8.40 7.81
N ASN A 277 -7.99 8.37 7.38
CA ASN A 277 -8.48 8.87 6.08
C ASN A 277 -7.96 8.18 4.80
N ILE A 278 -7.23 7.07 4.85
CA ILE A 278 -6.75 6.40 3.63
C ILE A 278 -7.88 6.07 2.62
N HIS A 279 -9.10 5.82 3.10
CA HIS A 279 -10.28 5.63 2.26
C HIS A 279 -10.65 6.87 1.41
N GLU A 280 -10.35 8.10 1.86
CA GLU A 280 -10.60 9.32 1.07
C GLU A 280 -9.64 9.43 -0.12
N TYR A 281 -8.36 9.02 0.05
CA TYR A 281 -7.44 8.88 -1.08
C TYR A 281 -7.97 7.88 -2.10
N TRP A 282 -8.40 6.70 -1.65
CA TRP A 282 -8.91 5.66 -2.56
C TRP A 282 -10.22 6.04 -3.22
N LYS A 283 -11.11 6.74 -2.53
CA LYS A 283 -12.31 7.32 -3.13
C LYS A 283 -11.95 8.31 -4.24
N ALA A 284 -10.95 9.17 -4.03
CA ALA A 284 -10.48 10.10 -5.06
C ALA A 284 -9.83 9.36 -6.24
N ILE A 285 -8.93 8.40 -5.97
CA ILE A 285 -8.25 7.57 -6.98
C ILE A 285 -9.28 6.80 -7.83
N ASP A 286 -10.27 6.17 -7.20
CA ASP A 286 -11.29 5.36 -7.89
C ASP A 286 -12.26 6.23 -8.73
N SER A 287 -12.35 7.54 -8.47
CA SER A 287 -13.35 8.44 -9.11
C SER A 287 -12.77 9.55 -9.99
N THR A 288 -11.47 9.80 -9.96
CA THR A 288 -10.84 10.93 -10.67
C THR A 288 -9.88 10.44 -11.76
N PHE A 289 -10.18 10.78 -13.01
CA PHE A 289 -9.34 10.43 -14.15
C PHE A 289 -7.92 11.01 -14.01
N GLY A 290 -6.91 10.17 -14.20
CA GLY A 290 -5.50 10.54 -14.12
C GLY A 290 -4.84 10.30 -12.77
N LEU A 291 -5.61 10.08 -11.71
CA LEU A 291 -5.09 9.53 -10.46
C LEU A 291 -4.91 8.01 -10.64
N GLN A 292 -3.67 7.52 -10.49
CA GLN A 292 -3.33 6.11 -10.68
C GLN A 292 -2.73 5.47 -9.44
N GLY A 293 -3.07 5.97 -8.25
CA GLY A 293 -2.69 5.40 -6.98
C GLY A 293 -1.40 5.99 -6.40
N GLY A 294 -0.61 5.18 -5.72
CA GLY A 294 0.60 5.63 -5.05
C GLY A 294 1.26 4.56 -4.19
N PHE A 295 2.31 4.96 -3.46
CA PHE A 295 3.07 4.09 -2.57
C PHE A 295 2.95 4.56 -1.12
N ILE A 296 2.39 3.71 -0.25
CA ILE A 296 2.29 4.00 1.19
C ILE A 296 3.70 4.12 1.77
N TRP A 297 3.93 5.08 2.68
CA TRP A 297 5.14 5.14 3.49
C TRP A 297 4.89 4.53 4.87
N ASP A 298 5.47 3.41 5.26
CA ASP A 298 6.22 2.46 4.43
C ASP A 298 5.92 1.00 4.84
N TRP A 299 6.71 0.04 4.33
CA TRP A 299 6.39 -1.38 4.53
C TRP A 299 6.67 -1.86 5.96
N VAL A 300 7.84 -1.56 6.52
CA VAL A 300 8.34 -2.21 7.75
C VAL A 300 9.08 -1.25 8.65
N ASP A 301 8.75 -1.30 9.94
CA ASP A 301 9.47 -0.56 10.98
C ASP A 301 10.96 -0.90 10.98
N GLN A 302 11.81 0.13 11.02
CA GLN A 302 13.26 -0.02 11.01
C GLN A 302 13.85 -0.24 12.42
N GLY A 303 13.08 -0.84 13.32
CA GLY A 303 13.52 -1.19 14.67
C GLY A 303 14.56 -2.31 14.67
N LEU A 304 15.59 -2.19 15.50
CA LEU A 304 16.60 -3.22 15.73
C LEU A 304 16.26 -3.99 17.01
N LEU A 305 16.48 -5.30 17.02
CA LEU A 305 16.29 -6.09 18.21
C LEU A 305 17.40 -5.79 19.22
N LYS A 306 17.02 -5.33 20.40
CA LYS A 306 17.92 -5.14 21.53
C LYS A 306 17.45 -5.94 22.74
N GLU A 307 18.41 -6.40 23.53
CA GLU A 307 18.18 -7.12 24.77
C GLU A 307 18.70 -6.29 25.94
N ASP A 308 17.85 -6.08 26.94
CA ASP A 308 18.17 -5.36 28.17
C ASP A 308 18.99 -6.22 29.14
N LYS A 309 19.55 -5.60 30.19
CA LYS A 309 20.31 -6.31 31.25
C LYS A 309 19.51 -7.43 31.92
N ASP A 310 18.19 -7.29 31.97
CA ASP A 310 17.28 -8.27 32.57
C ASP A 310 16.81 -9.35 31.56
N GLY A 311 17.38 -9.38 30.35
CA GLY A 311 17.04 -10.33 29.29
C GLY A 311 15.76 -10.01 28.49
N LYS A 312 15.09 -8.89 28.80
CA LYS A 312 13.91 -8.43 28.07
C LYS A 312 14.31 -7.94 26.67
N LYS A 313 13.57 -8.38 25.66
CA LYS A 313 13.77 -7.97 24.27
C LYS A 313 12.79 -6.87 23.88
N HIS A 314 13.29 -5.89 23.14
CA HIS A 314 12.48 -4.79 22.60
C HIS A 314 13.00 -4.37 21.22
N TRP A 315 12.16 -3.64 20.48
CA TRP A 315 12.56 -2.96 19.25
C TRP A 315 13.16 -1.60 19.61
N ALA A 316 14.46 -1.47 19.40
CA ALA A 316 15.23 -0.26 19.63
C ALA A 316 15.21 0.65 18.40
N TYR A 317 15.25 1.95 18.62
CA TYR A 317 15.25 3.00 17.60
C TYR A 317 16.34 4.06 17.89
N GLY A 318 16.30 5.22 17.23
CA GLY A 318 17.31 6.29 17.40
C GLY A 318 17.55 6.67 18.86
N GLY A 319 18.83 6.76 19.25
CA GLY A 319 19.27 7.06 20.61
C GLY A 319 19.46 5.84 21.52
N ASP A 320 18.83 4.70 21.23
CA ASP A 320 19.00 3.48 22.04
C ASP A 320 20.41 2.88 21.93
N PHE A 321 21.20 3.28 20.93
CA PHE A 321 22.58 2.82 20.76
C PHE A 321 23.62 3.86 21.19
N GLY A 322 23.18 4.98 21.81
CA GLY A 322 24.05 6.09 22.20
C GLY A 322 24.44 7.01 21.03
N ASP A 323 23.80 6.84 19.88
CA ASP A 323 23.94 7.68 18.69
C ASP A 323 23.40 9.09 18.94
N THR A 324 24.17 10.11 18.52
CA THR A 324 23.80 11.52 18.65
C THR A 324 24.48 12.35 17.54
N PRO A 325 23.74 13.21 16.80
CA PRO A 325 22.28 13.40 16.87
C PRO A 325 21.50 12.17 16.36
N ASN A 326 20.21 12.09 16.69
CA ASN A 326 19.28 11.08 16.20
C ASN A 326 17.83 11.62 16.15
N ASP A 327 16.97 10.98 15.37
CA ASP A 327 15.56 11.36 15.16
C ASP A 327 14.57 10.40 15.86
N LEU A 328 14.99 9.80 16.98
CA LEU A 328 14.15 8.93 17.82
C LEU A 328 13.40 7.84 17.03
N ASN A 329 12.07 7.74 17.22
CA ASN A 329 11.22 6.72 16.62
C ASN A 329 10.75 7.08 15.20
N PHE A 330 11.29 8.13 14.57
CA PHE A 330 10.94 8.52 13.21
C PHE A 330 11.33 7.48 12.15
N CYS A 331 12.10 6.45 12.54
CA CYS A 331 12.42 5.28 11.72
C CYS A 331 11.38 4.12 11.81
N LEU A 332 10.31 4.28 12.59
CA LEU A 332 9.25 3.28 12.79
C LEU A 332 7.96 3.69 12.07
N ASN A 333 7.97 3.56 10.75
CA ASN A 333 6.91 4.05 9.85
C ASN A 333 6.15 2.93 9.13
N GLY A 334 6.29 1.69 9.58
CA GLY A 334 5.86 0.52 8.83
C GLY A 334 4.38 0.19 9.00
N LEU A 335 3.81 -0.43 7.97
CA LEU A 335 2.54 -1.18 8.07
C LEU A 335 2.68 -2.48 8.87
N ILE A 336 3.92 -2.91 9.16
CA ILE A 336 4.23 -4.10 9.95
C ILE A 336 5.41 -3.84 10.89
N TRP A 337 5.42 -4.59 12.00
CA TRP A 337 6.53 -4.65 12.95
C TRP A 337 7.82 -5.20 12.30
N PRO A 338 9.01 -5.01 12.90
CA PRO A 338 10.26 -5.50 12.33
C PRO A 338 10.29 -7.02 12.04
N ASP A 339 9.51 -7.82 12.77
CA ASP A 339 9.35 -9.27 12.59
C ASP A 339 8.31 -9.68 11.52
N ARG A 340 7.73 -8.69 10.83
CA ARG A 340 6.65 -8.79 9.83
C ARG A 340 5.27 -9.13 10.42
N THR A 341 5.05 -8.92 11.71
CA THR A 341 3.70 -8.97 12.30
C THR A 341 2.89 -7.76 11.83
N PRO A 342 1.68 -7.94 11.24
CA PRO A 342 0.86 -6.83 10.78
C PRO A 342 0.50 -5.81 11.86
N HIS A 343 0.56 -4.52 11.52
CA HIS A 343 -0.16 -3.48 12.26
C HIS A 343 -1.65 -3.50 11.89
N PRO A 344 -2.54 -2.96 12.76
CA PRO A 344 -3.96 -2.84 12.43
C PRO A 344 -4.22 -2.11 11.11
N ALA A 345 -3.42 -1.09 10.80
CA ALA A 345 -3.52 -0.31 9.57
C ALA A 345 -3.40 -1.16 8.29
N LEU A 346 -2.65 -2.27 8.31
CA LEU A 346 -2.52 -3.15 7.14
C LEU A 346 -3.85 -3.79 6.74
N HIS A 347 -4.78 -3.99 7.68
CA HIS A 347 -6.13 -4.48 7.37
C HIS A 347 -6.98 -3.43 6.65
N GLU A 348 -6.83 -2.15 7.01
CA GLU A 348 -7.47 -1.04 6.30
C GLU A 348 -6.90 -0.92 4.88
N VAL A 349 -5.57 -1.03 4.72
CA VAL A 349 -4.90 -1.08 3.41
C VAL A 349 -5.46 -2.21 2.55
N LYS A 350 -5.56 -3.43 3.11
CA LYS A 350 -6.12 -4.59 2.40
C LYS A 350 -7.54 -4.31 1.90
N TYR A 351 -8.37 -3.68 2.73
CA TYR A 351 -9.75 -3.34 2.38
C TYR A 351 -9.80 -2.30 1.25
N VAL A 352 -9.10 -1.17 1.36
CA VAL A 352 -9.15 -0.12 0.33
C VAL A 352 -8.50 -0.56 -1.00
N TYR A 353 -7.49 -1.44 -0.94
CA TYR A 353 -6.80 -2.02 -2.11
C TYR A 353 -7.56 -3.19 -2.77
N GLN A 354 -8.69 -3.64 -2.22
CA GLN A 354 -9.32 -4.87 -2.68
C GLN A 354 -9.72 -4.82 -4.17
N PRO A 355 -9.46 -5.88 -4.94
CA PRO A 355 -9.71 -5.90 -6.39
C PRO A 355 -11.17 -6.10 -6.76
N ILE A 356 -12.00 -6.54 -5.81
CA ILE A 356 -13.44 -6.73 -6.01
C ILE A 356 -14.14 -5.71 -5.12
N LYS A 357 -14.86 -4.77 -5.74
CA LYS A 357 -15.58 -3.71 -5.04
C LYS A 357 -17.06 -4.08 -4.97
N VAL A 358 -17.65 -4.02 -3.78
CA VAL A 358 -19.09 -4.24 -3.60
C VAL A 358 -19.70 -2.94 -3.09
N SER A 359 -20.79 -2.50 -3.70
CA SER A 359 -21.49 -1.28 -3.28
C SER A 359 -23.00 -1.47 -3.32
N LEU A 360 -23.68 -0.74 -2.44
CA LEU A 360 -25.13 -0.65 -2.43
C LEU A 360 -25.55 0.61 -3.21
N MET A 361 -26.42 0.41 -4.18
CA MET A 361 -27.19 1.47 -4.86
C MET A 361 -28.63 1.41 -4.33
N GLU A 362 -29.51 2.33 -4.74
CA GLU A 362 -30.88 2.46 -4.19
C GLU A 362 -31.67 1.14 -4.16
N ASP A 363 -31.58 0.33 -5.22
CA ASP A 363 -32.38 -0.88 -5.42
C ASP A 363 -31.56 -2.16 -5.69
N LYS A 364 -30.23 -2.05 -5.67
CA LYS A 364 -29.34 -3.14 -6.09
C LYS A 364 -27.98 -3.14 -5.39
N VAL A 365 -27.41 -4.34 -5.28
CA VAL A 365 -26.01 -4.56 -4.90
C VAL A 365 -25.18 -4.71 -6.18
N LYS A 366 -24.17 -3.87 -6.35
CA LYS A 366 -23.22 -3.92 -7.47
C LYS A 366 -21.93 -4.60 -7.02
N ILE A 367 -21.46 -5.56 -7.80
CA ILE A 367 -20.14 -6.20 -7.65
C ILE A 367 -19.30 -5.80 -8.87
N PHE A 368 -18.19 -5.10 -8.65
CA PHE A 368 -17.29 -4.62 -9.69
C PHE A 368 -15.93 -5.29 -9.61
N ASN A 369 -15.45 -5.80 -10.75
CA ASN A 369 -14.09 -6.33 -10.88
C ASN A 369 -13.13 -5.21 -11.29
N ALA A 370 -12.33 -4.73 -10.35
CA ALA A 370 -11.34 -3.67 -10.54
C ALA A 370 -9.98 -4.17 -11.06
N GLN A 371 -9.85 -5.46 -11.39
CA GLN A 371 -8.67 -6.00 -12.09
C GLN A 371 -8.66 -5.61 -13.57
N PHE A 372 -7.48 -5.62 -14.20
CA PHE A 372 -7.33 -5.28 -15.61
C PHE A 372 -7.08 -6.48 -16.53
N PHE A 373 -6.68 -7.63 -15.96
CA PHE A 373 -6.31 -8.82 -16.73
C PHE A 373 -6.95 -10.13 -16.21
N GLU A 374 -7.29 -10.22 -14.92
CA GLU A 374 -7.89 -11.42 -14.29
C GLU A 374 -9.42 -11.30 -14.17
N ALA A 375 -10.14 -12.29 -14.70
CA ALA A 375 -11.58 -12.46 -14.51
C ALA A 375 -11.89 -13.18 -13.18
N THR A 376 -13.16 -13.20 -12.74
CA THR A 376 -13.53 -13.80 -11.44
C THR A 376 -13.75 -15.32 -11.48
N ASN A 377 -13.31 -16.03 -12.53
CA ASN A 377 -13.54 -17.47 -12.69
C ASN A 377 -12.88 -18.35 -11.61
N ALA A 378 -11.86 -17.85 -10.93
CA ALA A 378 -11.19 -18.52 -9.82
C ALA A 378 -11.67 -18.01 -8.43
N ILE A 379 -12.77 -17.27 -8.38
CA ILE A 379 -13.31 -16.64 -7.17
C ILE A 379 -14.69 -17.23 -6.84
N GLU A 380 -14.86 -17.65 -5.58
CA GLU A 380 -16.18 -17.93 -5.02
C GLU A 380 -16.69 -16.71 -4.26
N PHE A 381 -17.95 -16.35 -4.52
CA PHE A 381 -18.66 -15.34 -3.78
C PHE A 381 -19.55 -16.00 -2.73
N SER A 382 -19.59 -15.43 -1.54
CA SER A 382 -20.50 -15.84 -0.46
C SER A 382 -21.13 -14.61 0.17
N TRP A 383 -22.31 -14.80 0.75
CA TRP A 383 -23.05 -13.75 1.45
C TRP A 383 -23.38 -14.19 2.88
N LEU A 384 -23.41 -13.23 3.80
CA LEU A 384 -23.84 -13.36 5.19
C LEU A 384 -24.76 -12.18 5.50
N LEU A 385 -25.94 -12.47 6.03
CA LEU A 385 -26.89 -11.46 6.48
C LEU A 385 -26.96 -11.50 8.01
N CYS A 386 -26.73 -10.35 8.65
CA CYS A 386 -26.84 -10.18 10.09
C CYS A 386 -27.90 -9.12 10.42
N GLY A 387 -28.69 -9.35 11.47
CA GLY A 387 -29.64 -8.40 12.05
C GLY A 387 -29.32 -8.19 13.51
N ASP A 388 -29.08 -6.93 13.93
CA ASP A 388 -28.70 -6.56 15.30
C ASP A 388 -27.56 -7.44 15.87
N GLY A 389 -26.55 -7.73 15.04
CA GLY A 389 -25.40 -8.58 15.40
C GLY A 389 -25.64 -10.09 15.33
N CYS A 390 -26.87 -10.56 15.13
CA CYS A 390 -27.21 -11.98 15.02
C CYS A 390 -27.26 -12.43 13.56
N THR A 391 -26.75 -13.63 13.26
CA THR A 391 -26.84 -14.19 11.90
C THR A 391 -28.29 -14.54 11.54
N LEU A 392 -28.79 -13.97 10.45
CA LEU A 392 -30.10 -14.28 9.87
C LEU A 392 -30.00 -15.38 8.80
N GLY A 393 -28.88 -15.44 8.09
CA GLY A 393 -28.60 -16.48 7.11
C GLY A 393 -27.32 -16.21 6.32
N SER A 394 -26.87 -17.21 5.59
CA SER A 394 -25.68 -17.14 4.76
C SER A 394 -25.75 -18.15 3.62
N GLY A 395 -24.95 -17.94 2.56
CA GLY A 395 -24.84 -18.91 1.49
C GLY A 395 -23.78 -18.56 0.46
N ILE A 396 -23.61 -19.45 -0.52
CA ILE A 396 -22.84 -19.17 -1.73
C ILE A 396 -23.68 -18.24 -2.62
N LEU A 397 -23.01 -17.25 -3.21
CA LEU A 397 -23.59 -16.30 -4.14
C LEU A 397 -23.23 -16.72 -5.57
N SER A 398 -24.11 -17.49 -6.21
CA SER A 398 -23.93 -17.94 -7.60
C SER A 398 -24.17 -16.79 -8.57
N ILE A 399 -23.09 -16.26 -9.15
CA ILE A 399 -23.10 -15.17 -10.13
C ILE A 399 -22.23 -15.56 -11.34
N PRO A 400 -22.48 -14.98 -12.53
CA PRO A 400 -21.61 -15.22 -13.69
C PRO A 400 -20.19 -14.71 -13.44
N VAL A 401 -19.25 -15.22 -14.24
CA VAL A 401 -17.88 -14.69 -14.28
C VAL A 401 -17.94 -13.21 -14.68
N ILE A 402 -17.25 -12.37 -13.90
CA ILE A 402 -17.15 -10.94 -14.12
C ILE A 402 -15.78 -10.66 -14.76
N GLU A 403 -15.80 -10.25 -16.02
CA GLU A 403 -14.60 -9.88 -16.77
C GLU A 403 -13.90 -8.64 -16.17
N PRO A 404 -12.60 -8.42 -16.46
CA PRO A 404 -11.86 -7.25 -15.98
C PRO A 404 -12.59 -5.93 -16.31
N GLN A 405 -12.67 -5.03 -15.34
CA GLN A 405 -13.33 -3.72 -15.45
C GLN A 405 -14.85 -3.78 -15.73
N ILE A 406 -15.51 -4.92 -15.49
CA ILE A 406 -16.96 -5.09 -15.65
C ILE A 406 -17.64 -5.21 -14.29
N SER A 407 -18.93 -4.85 -14.24
CA SER A 407 -19.80 -4.98 -13.07
C SER A 407 -20.88 -6.04 -13.27
N TYR A 408 -21.34 -6.65 -12.18
CA TYR A 408 -22.56 -7.43 -12.10
C TYR A 408 -23.49 -6.81 -11.05
N ASP A 409 -24.76 -6.64 -11.40
CA ASP A 409 -25.77 -5.99 -10.58
C ASP A 409 -26.79 -7.04 -10.09
N ILE A 410 -27.06 -7.07 -8.78
CA ILE A 410 -28.05 -7.94 -8.14
C ILE A 410 -29.18 -7.07 -7.60
N MET A 411 -30.37 -7.16 -8.20
CA MET A 411 -31.54 -6.45 -7.70
C MET A 411 -31.91 -6.99 -6.32
N LEU A 412 -32.14 -6.10 -5.36
CA LEU A 412 -32.41 -6.49 -3.97
C LEU A 412 -33.60 -7.45 -3.86
N GLU A 413 -34.66 -7.22 -4.63
CA GLU A 413 -35.88 -8.05 -4.64
C GLU A 413 -35.66 -9.48 -5.17
N SER A 414 -34.65 -9.67 -6.01
CA SER A 414 -34.28 -10.96 -6.60
C SER A 414 -33.13 -11.65 -5.86
N SER A 415 -32.59 -11.00 -4.83
CA SER A 415 -31.39 -11.49 -4.13
C SER A 415 -31.69 -12.72 -3.25
N PRO A 416 -30.70 -13.60 -3.02
CA PRO A 416 -30.90 -14.80 -2.20
C PRO A 416 -31.19 -14.48 -0.73
N TRP A 417 -30.83 -13.28 -0.25
CA TRP A 417 -31.11 -12.81 1.11
C TRP A 417 -32.43 -12.04 1.23
N TYR A 418 -33.18 -11.83 0.14
CA TYR A 418 -34.36 -10.96 0.14
C TYR A 418 -35.45 -11.42 1.10
N SER A 419 -35.77 -12.72 1.14
CA SER A 419 -36.81 -13.25 2.01
C SER A 419 -36.49 -13.02 3.49
N LEU A 420 -35.26 -13.30 3.90
CA LEU A 420 -34.74 -13.07 5.25
C LEU A 420 -34.75 -11.58 5.61
N TRP A 421 -34.27 -10.73 4.70
CA TRP A 421 -34.32 -9.28 4.88
C TRP A 421 -35.76 -8.75 4.97
N LYS A 422 -36.69 -9.32 4.21
CA LYS A 422 -38.11 -8.92 4.21
C LYS A 422 -38.86 -9.35 5.46
N SER A 423 -38.56 -10.51 6.03
CA SER A 423 -39.22 -11.02 7.24
C SER A 423 -38.57 -10.58 8.55
N SER A 424 -37.37 -9.99 8.50
CA SER A 424 -36.63 -9.61 9.70
C SER A 424 -37.32 -8.48 10.47
N VAL A 425 -37.26 -8.58 11.80
CA VAL A 425 -37.69 -7.55 12.75
C VAL A 425 -36.51 -6.79 13.35
N ALA A 426 -35.29 -7.09 12.90
CA ALA A 426 -34.07 -6.42 13.36
C ALA A 426 -34.08 -4.94 12.99
N THR A 427 -33.47 -4.12 13.84
CA THR A 427 -33.38 -2.68 13.65
C THR A 427 -32.37 -2.33 12.57
N GLU A 428 -31.18 -2.93 12.64
CA GLU A 428 -30.11 -2.78 11.67
C GLU A 428 -29.84 -4.11 10.99
N ILE A 429 -29.74 -4.08 9.66
CA ILE A 429 -29.50 -5.28 8.86
C ILE A 429 -28.28 -5.03 7.97
N PHE A 430 -27.28 -5.89 8.12
CA PHE A 430 -26.04 -5.82 7.38
C PHE A 430 -25.86 -7.04 6.48
N LEU A 431 -25.55 -6.78 5.21
CA LEU A 431 -25.16 -7.77 4.23
C LEU A 431 -23.64 -7.74 4.05
N THR A 432 -22.96 -8.84 4.35
CA THR A 432 -21.54 -9.02 4.03
C THR A 432 -21.41 -9.88 2.78
N VAL A 433 -20.72 -9.38 1.76
CA VAL A 433 -20.34 -10.16 0.57
C VAL A 433 -18.83 -10.40 0.62
N THR A 434 -18.42 -11.67 0.53
CA THR A 434 -17.02 -12.10 0.61
C THR A 434 -16.61 -12.80 -0.69
N ALA A 435 -15.46 -12.42 -1.24
CA ALA A 435 -14.82 -13.04 -2.40
C ALA A 435 -13.58 -13.83 -1.97
N LYS A 436 -13.59 -15.15 -2.21
CA LYS A 436 -12.50 -16.07 -1.84
C LYS A 436 -11.86 -16.70 -3.06
N LEU A 437 -10.54 -16.84 -3.05
CA LEU A 437 -9.82 -17.63 -4.05
C LEU A 437 -10.13 -19.11 -3.89
N GLN A 438 -10.54 -19.76 -4.98
CA GLN A 438 -10.79 -21.21 -5.05
C GLN A 438 -9.56 -22.02 -5.45
N GLN A 439 -8.50 -21.35 -5.89
CA GLN A 439 -7.29 -21.99 -6.37
C GLN A 439 -6.07 -21.48 -5.62
N ARG A 440 -5.18 -22.41 -5.28
CA ARG A 440 -3.85 -22.10 -4.77
C ARG A 440 -3.11 -21.21 -5.77
N LYS A 441 -2.52 -20.11 -5.27
CA LYS A 441 -1.55 -19.28 -6.00
C LYS A 441 -0.17 -19.47 -5.35
N ARG A 442 0.91 -18.96 -5.96
CA ARG A 442 2.27 -19.05 -5.40
C ARG A 442 2.38 -18.46 -3.98
N TRP A 443 1.59 -17.42 -3.70
CA TRP A 443 1.64 -16.63 -2.48
C TRP A 443 0.54 -16.98 -1.46
N VAL A 444 -0.39 -17.89 -1.78
CA VAL A 444 -1.45 -18.29 -0.85
C VAL A 444 -2.14 -19.60 -1.24
N ASN A 445 -2.66 -20.32 -0.25
CA ASN A 445 -3.55 -21.46 -0.45
C ASN A 445 -4.95 -21.01 -0.90
N ASP A 446 -5.77 -21.95 -1.37
CA ASP A 446 -7.20 -21.72 -1.57
C ASP A 446 -7.89 -21.30 -0.26
N GLY A 447 -9.07 -20.68 -0.39
CA GLY A 447 -9.84 -20.11 0.71
C GLY A 447 -9.42 -18.70 1.16
N HIS A 448 -8.36 -18.13 0.58
CA HIS A 448 -7.93 -16.76 0.90
C HIS A 448 -9.00 -15.73 0.54
N VAL A 449 -9.37 -14.89 1.51
CA VAL A 449 -10.29 -13.76 1.31
C VAL A 449 -9.56 -12.63 0.60
N LEU A 450 -9.92 -12.39 -0.67
CA LEU A 450 -9.42 -11.27 -1.47
C LEU A 450 -10.12 -9.95 -1.13
N ALA A 451 -11.44 -10.03 -0.93
CA ALA A 451 -12.29 -8.88 -0.68
C ALA A 451 -13.45 -9.29 0.24
N SER A 452 -13.84 -8.38 1.13
CA SER A 452 -15.00 -8.57 2.00
C SER A 452 -15.58 -7.21 2.33
N THR A 453 -16.83 -6.96 1.93
CA THR A 453 -17.52 -5.69 2.18
C THR A 453 -18.84 -5.94 2.88
N GLN A 454 -19.09 -5.16 3.92
CA GLN A 454 -20.36 -5.12 4.63
C GLN A 454 -21.16 -3.89 4.20
N LEU A 455 -22.44 -4.08 3.89
CA LEU A 455 -23.38 -3.06 3.45
C LEU A 455 -24.52 -2.97 4.46
N CYS A 456 -24.84 -1.76 4.91
CA CYS A 456 -26.07 -1.51 5.67
C CYS A 456 -27.25 -1.51 4.70
N LEU A 457 -28.16 -2.47 4.82
CA LEU A 457 -29.36 -2.52 3.99
C LEU A 457 -30.41 -1.51 4.49
N PRO A 458 -31.28 -0.98 3.61
CA PRO A 458 -32.29 0.00 3.99
C PRO A 458 -33.18 -0.50 5.14
N ALA A 459 -33.29 0.31 6.20
CA ALA A 459 -34.18 0.04 7.33
C ALA A 459 -35.64 0.07 6.88
N LYS A 460 -36.45 -0.90 7.34
CA LYS A 460 -37.87 -1.00 6.99
C LYS A 460 -38.81 -0.41 8.05
N THR A 461 -38.39 -0.35 9.30
CA THR A 461 -39.19 0.16 10.42
C THR A 461 -38.59 1.45 10.96
N LYS A 462 -39.44 2.47 11.13
CA LYS A 462 -39.09 3.59 12.01
C LYS A 462 -38.95 3.04 13.42
N THR A 463 -37.77 3.13 14.00
CA THR A 463 -37.53 2.83 15.42
C THR A 463 -38.51 3.65 16.27
N ALA A 464 -39.44 2.97 16.95
CA ALA A 464 -40.12 3.58 18.07
C ALA A 464 -39.13 3.54 19.26
N PRO A 465 -38.93 4.65 19.99
CA PRO A 465 -38.08 4.62 21.17
C PRO A 465 -38.58 3.53 22.12
N HIS A 466 -37.67 2.71 22.65
CA HIS A 466 -38.00 1.72 23.66
C HIS A 466 -38.59 2.46 24.87
N VAL A 467 -39.92 2.42 25.02
CA VAL A 467 -40.58 2.92 26.22
C VAL A 467 -40.34 1.88 27.30
N ILE A 468 -39.50 2.22 28.28
CA ILE A 468 -39.30 1.38 29.46
C ILE A 468 -40.67 1.19 30.12
N ASP A 469 -41.13 -0.06 30.24
CA ASP A 469 -42.41 -0.35 30.88
C ASP A 469 -42.31 -0.07 32.38
N MET A 470 -42.80 1.10 32.79
CA MET A 470 -42.82 1.55 34.19
C MET A 470 -43.96 0.91 35.00
N LYS A 471 -44.76 -0.01 34.44
CA LYS A 471 -45.89 -0.64 35.14
C LYS A 471 -45.48 -1.49 36.34
N ASN A 472 -44.23 -1.97 36.39
CA ASN A 472 -43.62 -2.62 37.55
C ASN A 472 -42.59 -1.71 38.24
N SER A 473 -42.93 -0.45 38.48
CA SER A 473 -42.05 0.52 39.13
C SER A 473 -41.73 0.11 40.58
N CYS A 474 -40.59 -0.55 40.76
CA CYS A 474 -39.93 -0.60 42.07
C CYS A 474 -39.56 0.83 42.48
N THR A 475 -39.82 1.17 43.74
CA THR A 475 -39.39 2.44 44.33
C THR A 475 -37.87 2.52 44.29
N LEU A 476 -37.33 3.52 43.58
CA LEU A 476 -35.94 3.92 43.73
C LEU A 476 -35.77 4.57 45.10
N LEU A 477 -34.74 4.19 45.83
CA LEU A 477 -34.36 4.83 47.08
C LEU A 477 -33.20 5.77 46.80
N SER A 478 -33.36 7.03 47.19
CA SER A 478 -32.26 7.99 47.23
C SER A 478 -31.96 8.36 48.68
N VAL A 479 -30.68 8.25 49.06
CA VAL A 479 -30.18 8.66 50.37
C VAL A 479 -29.11 9.72 50.13
N CYS A 480 -29.32 10.91 50.70
CA CYS A 480 -28.31 11.95 50.74
C CYS A 480 -27.56 11.86 52.07
N ASP A 481 -26.25 11.69 52.00
CA ASP A 481 -25.35 11.65 53.16
C ASP A 481 -24.15 12.57 52.87
N GLY A 482 -24.16 13.76 53.49
CA GLY A 482 -23.16 14.80 53.26
C GLY A 482 -23.02 15.18 51.77
N ASP A 483 -21.81 15.05 51.25
CA ASP A 483 -21.44 15.33 49.85
C ASP A 483 -21.75 14.16 48.90
N SER A 484 -22.59 13.20 49.31
CA SER A 484 -22.91 12.02 48.51
C SER A 484 -24.42 11.79 48.36
N ILE A 485 -24.84 11.48 47.14
CA ILE A 485 -26.18 10.96 46.83
C ILE A 485 -26.02 9.50 46.43
N THR A 486 -26.64 8.62 47.18
CA THR A 486 -26.71 7.19 46.86
C THR A 486 -28.09 6.90 46.27
N VAL A 487 -28.12 6.45 45.03
CA VAL A 487 -29.34 5.98 44.34
C VAL A 487 -29.30 4.47 44.26
N SER A 488 -30.36 3.79 44.70
CA SER A 488 -30.40 2.33 44.72
C SER A 488 -31.76 1.77 44.33
N LYS A 489 -31.74 0.53 43.85
CA LYS A 489 -32.94 -0.29 43.63
C LYS A 489 -32.84 -1.53 44.52
N GLN A 490 -33.47 -1.46 45.70
CA GLN A 490 -33.39 -2.51 46.72
C GLN A 490 -31.92 -2.92 46.98
N ASN A 491 -31.63 -4.21 47.08
CA ASN A 491 -30.27 -4.76 47.20
C ASN A 491 -29.65 -5.16 45.85
N PHE A 492 -30.31 -4.84 44.74
CA PHE A 492 -29.88 -5.30 43.42
C PHE A 492 -28.76 -4.42 42.84
N TRP A 493 -28.90 -3.09 42.89
CA TRP A 493 -27.82 -2.18 42.53
C TRP A 493 -27.86 -0.87 43.33
N GLU A 494 -26.70 -0.23 43.43
CA GLU A 494 -26.47 1.05 44.08
C GLU A 494 -25.45 1.87 43.28
N ILE A 495 -25.73 3.15 43.07
CA ILE A 495 -24.82 4.13 42.46
C ILE A 495 -24.63 5.27 43.44
N LYS A 496 -23.38 5.57 43.77
CA LYS A 496 -22.99 6.67 44.65
C LYS A 496 -22.40 7.81 43.83
N ILE A 497 -22.99 8.99 43.97
CA ILE A 497 -22.62 10.21 43.24
C ILE A 497 -22.10 11.23 44.24
N ASN A 498 -20.94 11.81 43.97
CA ASN A 498 -20.42 12.93 44.74
C ASN A 498 -21.04 14.25 44.27
N THR A 499 -21.66 15.02 45.17
CA THR A 499 -22.36 16.26 44.82
C THR A 499 -21.43 17.45 44.62
N ARG A 500 -20.19 17.41 45.12
CA ARG A 500 -19.19 18.46 44.88
C ARG A 500 -18.45 18.30 43.57
N THR A 501 -18.02 17.08 43.26
CA THR A 501 -17.22 16.78 42.07
C THR A 501 -18.08 16.38 40.88
N GLY A 502 -19.32 15.93 41.11
CA GLY A 502 -20.21 15.38 40.09
C GLY A 502 -19.79 13.99 39.60
N THR A 503 -18.88 13.31 40.30
CA THR A 503 -18.35 12.00 39.89
C THR A 503 -19.23 10.85 40.40
N ILE A 504 -19.22 9.72 39.69
CA ILE A 504 -19.77 8.47 40.21
C ILE A 504 -18.64 7.78 40.98
N GLU A 505 -18.68 7.86 42.30
CA GLU A 505 -17.66 7.27 43.19
C GLU A 505 -17.74 5.75 43.21
N ASN A 506 -18.95 5.20 43.13
CA ASN A 506 -19.17 3.77 43.26
C ASN A 506 -20.38 3.31 42.44
N TRP A 507 -20.23 2.16 41.79
CA TRP A 507 -21.33 1.39 41.25
C TRP A 507 -21.27 -0.05 41.76
N LYS A 508 -22.33 -0.47 42.46
CA LYS A 508 -22.46 -1.78 43.08
C LYS A 508 -23.63 -2.55 42.48
N ILE A 509 -23.44 -3.85 42.22
CA ILE A 509 -24.49 -4.80 41.82
C ILE A 509 -24.42 -6.02 42.72
N GLU A 510 -25.54 -6.41 43.33
CA GLU A 510 -25.68 -7.60 44.19
C GLU A 510 -24.55 -7.72 45.24
N GLY A 511 -24.21 -6.61 45.90
CA GLY A 511 -23.16 -6.60 46.91
C GLY A 511 -21.74 -6.33 46.38
N ARG A 512 -21.49 -6.42 45.06
CA ARG A 512 -20.15 -6.30 44.46
C ARG A 512 -19.93 -4.92 43.84
N ILE A 513 -18.83 -4.29 44.21
CA ILE A 513 -18.37 -3.01 43.62
C ILE A 513 -17.76 -3.30 42.24
N LEU A 514 -18.19 -2.55 41.22
CA LEU A 514 -17.73 -2.67 39.85
C LEU A 514 -16.68 -1.62 39.46
N THR A 515 -16.49 -0.60 40.30
CA THR A 515 -15.55 0.50 40.06
C THR A 515 -14.37 0.44 41.02
N SER A 516 -13.15 0.51 40.51
CA SER A 516 -11.93 0.65 41.33
C SER A 516 -11.56 2.11 41.59
N GLN A 517 -12.13 3.04 40.82
CA GLN A 517 -11.93 4.48 40.88
C GLN A 517 -13.23 5.17 40.42
N ASP A 518 -13.34 6.46 40.71
CA ASP A 518 -14.43 7.31 40.24
C ASP A 518 -14.57 7.30 38.71
N ILE A 519 -15.81 7.29 38.23
CA ILE A 519 -16.09 7.51 36.81
C ILE A 519 -16.07 9.01 36.54
N VAL A 520 -15.11 9.44 35.72
CA VAL A 520 -14.86 10.84 35.37
C VAL A 520 -14.81 11.04 33.86
N PRO A 521 -15.14 12.24 33.34
CA PRO A 521 -14.89 12.58 31.94
C PRO A 521 -13.39 12.51 31.61
N CYS A 522 -13.03 11.94 30.45
CA CYS A 522 -11.67 11.93 29.93
C CYS A 522 -11.61 12.63 28.57
N PHE A 523 -10.75 13.65 28.48
CA PHE A 523 -10.54 14.45 27.27
C PHE A 523 -9.12 14.31 26.69
N TRP A 524 -8.39 13.24 27.08
CA TRP A 524 -6.98 13.03 26.74
C TRP A 524 -6.76 11.70 26.00
N ARG A 525 -5.78 11.67 25.09
CA ARG A 525 -5.29 10.48 24.37
C ARG A 525 -3.82 10.65 23.97
N ALA A 526 -3.16 9.59 23.49
CA ALA A 526 -1.76 9.64 23.05
C ALA A 526 -1.51 8.87 21.73
N THR A 527 -0.90 9.52 20.72
CA THR A 527 -0.42 8.93 19.46
C THR A 527 0.81 9.70 18.92
N ASP A 528 1.58 9.11 17.99
CA ASP A 528 2.71 9.80 17.33
C ASP A 528 2.24 10.98 16.48
N ASN A 529 1.14 10.83 15.73
CA ASN A 529 0.54 11.89 14.94
C ASN A 529 0.12 13.11 15.77
N ASP A 530 -0.38 12.91 17.00
CA ASP A 530 -0.75 14.00 17.91
C ASP A 530 0.49 14.75 18.45
N LYS A 531 1.65 14.08 18.55
CA LYS A 531 2.92 14.73 18.93
C LYS A 531 3.52 15.56 17.80
N GLY A 532 3.47 15.05 16.56
CA GLY A 532 4.21 15.63 15.43
C GLY A 532 5.69 15.85 15.74
N GLU A 533 6.34 16.77 15.02
CA GLU A 533 7.71 17.21 15.35
C GLU A 533 7.79 18.13 16.59
N ALA A 534 6.69 18.39 17.29
CA ALA A 534 6.63 19.39 18.36
C ALA A 534 7.52 19.07 19.59
N ILE A 535 8.18 17.91 19.63
CA ILE A 535 9.16 17.53 20.67
C ILE A 535 10.58 17.36 20.10
N LEU A 536 10.77 17.41 18.76
CA LEU A 536 12.07 17.24 18.10
C LEU A 536 12.78 18.58 17.80
N ALA A 537 12.09 19.71 17.87
CA ALA A 537 12.66 21.04 17.62
C ALA A 537 13.08 21.77 18.92
N PHE A 538 14.18 21.33 19.54
CA PHE A 538 15.06 22.27 20.25
C PHE A 538 16.35 22.42 19.46
N THR A 539 16.28 23.11 18.32
CA THR A 539 17.44 23.82 17.80
C THR A 539 17.59 25.12 18.62
N PRO A 540 18.82 25.59 18.92
CA PRO A 540 19.03 26.84 19.66
C PRO A 540 18.43 28.11 19.00
N ASP A 541 17.95 28.01 17.76
CA ASP A 541 17.49 29.14 16.95
C ASP A 541 15.99 29.13 16.60
N GLY A 542 15.20 28.17 17.13
CA GLY A 542 13.73 28.26 17.15
C GLY A 542 13.05 28.24 15.77
N ARG A 543 13.64 27.61 14.76
CA ARG A 543 12.99 27.39 13.47
C ARG A 543 12.43 25.97 13.40
N LEU A 544 11.15 25.86 13.07
CA LEU A 544 10.50 24.61 12.69
C LEU A 544 11.13 24.11 11.37
N PRO A 545 11.65 22.88 11.29
CA PRO A 545 11.83 22.21 10.00
C PRO A 545 10.45 22.00 9.39
N SER A 546 10.25 22.38 8.13
CA SER A 546 9.08 21.97 7.36
C SER A 546 9.41 20.64 6.69
N LEU A 547 9.40 19.54 7.43
CA LEU A 547 9.72 18.20 6.89
C LEU A 547 8.48 17.39 6.50
N ILE A 548 7.35 18.04 6.30
CA ILE A 548 6.25 17.48 5.50
C ILE A 548 5.74 18.61 4.60
N PRO A 549 6.06 18.59 3.28
CA PRO A 549 5.35 19.40 2.30
C PRO A 549 3.85 19.06 2.25
#